data_AF-A0A357R584-F1
#
_entry.id   AF-A0A357R584-F1
#
_cell.length_a   1.000
_cell.length_b   1.000
_cell.length_c   1.000
_cell.angle_alpha   90.00
_cell.angle_beta   90.00
_cell.angle_gamma   90.00
#
_symmetry.space_group_name_H-M   'P 1'
#
loop_
_entity.id
_entity.type
_entity.pdbx_description
1 polymer ?
#
loop_
_entity_poly.entity_id
_entity_poly.type
_entity_poly.pdbx_seq_one_letter_code
_entity_poly.pdbx_strand_id
1 'polypeptide(L)'
;FFAYFYTAITVNPSELADNMRKNGGFIPGIRPGRPTSSYIMRILNRITLVGALFLAVIVALPYVIQGMVGMNIGIGGTSLLIV
;
A
#
# COMPACT_ATOMS: atom_id res chain seq x y z
N PHE A 1 -9.77 0.65 1.47
CA PHE A 1 -9.90 0.86 0.02
C PHE A 1 -9.14 2.10 -0.44
N PHE A 2 -9.42 3.30 0.09
CA PHE A 2 -8.81 4.56 -0.35
C PHE A 2 -7.27 4.60 -0.29
N ALA A 3 -6.64 4.18 0.81
CA ALA A 3 -5.18 4.22 0.95
C ALA A 3 -4.43 3.29 -0.04
N TYR A 4 -4.98 2.11 -0.32
CA TYR A 4 -4.40 1.14 -1.26
C TYR A 4 -4.58 1.60 -2.71
N PHE A 5 -5.76 2.13 -3.05
CA PHE A 5 -6.04 2.66 -4.38
C PHE A 5 -5.25 3.96 -4.66
N TYR A 6 -5.09 4.82 -3.65
CA TYR A 6 -4.28 6.05 -3.74
C TYR A 6 -2.81 5.70 -4.00
N THR A 7 -2.19 4.87 -3.17
CA THR A 7 -0.78 4.48 -3.35
C THR A 7 -0.51 3.76 -4.68
N ALA A 8 -1.42 2.92 -5.16
CA ALA A 8 -1.28 2.25 -6.45
C ALA A 8 -1.41 3.18 -7.66
N ILE A 9 -2.23 4.24 -7.56
CA ILE A 9 -2.39 5.24 -8.63
C ILE A 9 -1.26 6.28 -8.62
N THR A 10 -0.77 6.67 -7.44
CA THR A 10 0.23 7.75 -7.35
C THR A 10 1.65 7.28 -7.66
N VAL A 11 1.96 5.98 -7.51
CA VAL A 11 3.33 5.47 -7.66
C VAL A 11 3.45 4.55 -8.86
N ASN A 12 3.94 5.10 -9.98
CA ASN A 12 4.32 4.30 -11.14
C ASN A 12 5.84 3.99 -11.11
N PRO A 13 6.27 2.75 -10.79
CA PRO A 13 7.68 2.43 -10.59
C PRO A 13 8.54 2.50 -11.86
N SER A 14 7.94 2.35 -13.05
CA SER A 14 8.66 2.56 -14.31
C SER A 14 8.99 4.05 -14.51
N GLU A 15 8.01 4.92 -14.25
CA GLU A 15 8.17 6.37 -14.36
C GLU A 15 9.12 6.92 -13.29
N LEU A 16 9.07 6.37 -12.07
CA LEU A 16 10.02 6.70 -11.00
C LEU A 16 11.46 6.34 -11.39
N ALA A 17 11.68 5.14 -11.97
CA ALA A 17 12.99 4.70 -12.42
C ALA A 17 13.52 5.54 -13.60
N ASP A 18 12.65 5.93 -14.53
CA ASP A 18 13.01 6.81 -15.64
C ASP A 18 13.30 8.24 -15.18
N ASN A 19 12.54 8.77 -14.22
CA ASN A 19 12.81 10.07 -13.61
C ASN A 19 14.11 10.07 -12.80
N MET A 20 14.43 8.99 -12.08
CA MET A 20 15.75 8.84 -11.43
C MET A 20 16.88 8.89 -12.46
N ARG A 21 16.76 8.14 -13.56
CA ARG A 21 17.77 8.15 -14.64
C ARG A 21 17.93 9.53 -15.28
N LYS A 22 16.81 10.22 -15.57
CA LYS A 22 16.82 11.58 -16.16
C LYS A 22 17.41 12.63 -15.22
N ASN A 23 17.20 12.49 -13.91
CA ASN A 23 17.75 13.39 -12.89
C ASN A 23 19.18 13.03 -12.44
N GLY A 24 19.86 12.11 -13.13
CA GLY A 24 21.22 11.67 -12.79
C GLY A 24 21.33 10.80 -11.54
N GLY A 25 20.19 10.39 -10.95
CA GLY A 25 20.13 9.49 -9.81
C GLY A 25 20.22 8.02 -10.23
N PHE A 26 20.99 7.23 -9.50
CA PHE A 26 21.08 5.78 -9.69
C PHE A 26 21.12 5.06 -8.35
N ILE A 27 20.62 3.82 -8.33
CA ILE A 27 20.72 2.96 -7.16
C ILE A 27 22.09 2.29 -7.19
N PRO A 28 22.96 2.48 -6.17
CA PRO A 28 24.27 1.83 -6.11
C PRO A 28 24.14 0.31 -6.26
N GLY A 29 24.91 -0.29 -7.17
CA GLY A 29 24.88 -1.73 -7.43
C GLY A 29 23.84 -2.21 -8.46
N ILE A 30 22.97 -1.34 -8.99
CA ILE A 30 21.96 -1.70 -10.00
C ILE A 30 22.11 -0.82 -11.23
N ARG A 31 22.21 -1.44 -12.41
CA ARG A 31 22.32 -0.70 -13.69
C ARG A 31 21.05 0.14 -13.93
N PRO A 32 21.18 1.44 -14.23
CA PRO A 32 20.02 2.32 -14.46
C PRO A 32 19.09 1.81 -15.57
N GLY A 33 17.78 1.95 -15.37
CA GLY A 33 16.74 1.59 -16.36
C GLY A 33 15.85 0.42 -15.90
N ARG A 34 15.63 -0.59 -16.76
CA ARG A 34 14.80 -1.77 -16.46
C ARG A 34 15.18 -2.54 -15.17
N PRO A 35 16.47 -2.69 -14.81
CA PRO A 35 16.85 -3.33 -13.56
C PRO A 35 16.40 -2.52 -12.33
N THR A 36 16.48 -1.19 -12.40
CA THR A 36 16.04 -0.26 -11.35
C THR A 36 14.52 -0.31 -11.16
N SER A 37 13.73 -0.31 -12.23
CA SER A 37 12.27 -0.42 -12.13
C SER A 37 11.83 -1.75 -11.53
N SER A 38 12.48 -2.86 -11.92
CA SER A 38 12.19 -4.20 -11.37
C SER A 38 12.54 -4.30 -9.88
N TYR A 39 13.60 -3.62 -9.45
CA TYR A 39 14.00 -3.55 -8.04
C TYR A 39 12.99 -2.75 -7.21
N ILE A 40 12.61 -1.56 -7.68
CA ILE A 40 11.59 -0.72 -7.03
C ILE A 40 10.26 -1.48 -6.95
N MET A 41 9.86 -2.16 -8.02
CA MET A 41 8.64 -2.97 -8.06
C MET A 41 8.62 -4.08 -7.00
N ARG A 42 9.76 -4.78 -6.81
CA ARG A 42 9.87 -5.82 -5.75
C ARG A 42 9.69 -5.23 -4.36
N ILE A 43 10.28 -4.06 -4.10
CA ILE A 43 10.17 -3.38 -2.81
C ILE A 43 8.74 -2.91 -2.57
N LEU A 44 8.16 -2.23 -3.57
CA LEU A 44 6.77 -1.76 -3.50
C LEU A 44 5.82 -2.91 -3.19
N ASN A 45 5.94 -4.04 -3.89
CA ASN A 45 5.09 -5.20 -3.66
C ASN A 45 5.21 -5.76 -2.23
N ARG A 46 6.42 -5.74 -1.64
CA ARG A 46 6.61 -6.20 -0.26
C ARG A 46 5.98 -5.24 0.75
N ILE A 47 6.11 -3.94 0.53
CA ILE A 47 5.53 -2.91 1.40
C ILE A 47 4.00 -2.92 1.29
N THR A 48 3.45 -3.00 0.09
CA THR A 48 1.99 -3.07 -0.13
C THR A 48 1.38 -4.33 0.44
N LEU A 49 2.07 -5.47 0.41
CA LEU A 49 1.58 -6.71 1.02
C LEU A 49 1.45 -6.57 2.55
N VAL A 50 2.45 -5.99 3.21
CA VAL A 50 2.39 -5.72 4.66
C VAL A 50 1.32 -4.67 4.98
N GLY A 51 1.21 -3.60 4.19
CA GLY A 51 0.17 -2.59 4.36
C GLY A 51 -1.24 -3.14 4.15
N ALA A 52 -1.43 -4.03 3.17
CA ALA A 52 -2.70 -4.69 2.92
C ALA A 52 -3.09 -5.61 4.09
N LEU A 53 -2.14 -6.35 4.65
CA LEU A 53 -2.37 -7.18 5.83
C LEU A 53 -2.79 -6.33 7.04
N PHE A 54 -2.09 -5.22 7.29
CA PHE A 54 -2.41 -4.31 8.39
C PHE A 54 -3.83 -3.71 8.25
N LEU A 55 -4.19 -3.27 7.05
CA LEU A 55 -5.53 -2.76 6.77
C LEU A 55 -6.60 -3.85 6.90
N ALA A 56 -6.30 -5.10 6.51
CA ALA A 56 -7.22 -6.21 6.67
C ALA A 56 -7.51 -6.50 8.15
N VAL A 57 -6.50 -6.42 9.02
CA VAL A 57 -6.67 -6.58 10.47
C VAL A 57 -7.54 -5.46 11.05
N ILE A 58 -7.30 -4.20 10.65
CA ILE A 58 -8.11 -3.06 11.11
C ILE A 58 -9.57 -3.22 10.72
N VAL A 59 -9.85 -3.67 9.49
CA VAL A 59 -11.22 -3.92 9.02
C VAL A 59 -11.86 -5.09 9.77
N ALA A 60 -11.11 -6.15 10.06
CA ALA A 60 -11.64 -7.33 10.73
C ALA A 60 -12.01 -7.07 12.20
N LEU A 61 -11.30 -6.17 12.87
CA LEU A 61 -11.45 -5.87 14.30
C LEU A 61 -12.90 -5.47 14.72
N PRO A 62 -13.59 -4.53 14.06
CA PRO A 62 -14.99 -4.19 14.39
C PRO A 62 -15.98 -5.32 14.12
N TYR A 63 -15.75 -6.16 13.09
CA TYR A 63 -16.60 -7.33 12.83
C TYR A 63 -16.49 -8.38 13.94
N VAL A 64 -15.27 -8.60 14.46
CA VAL A 64 -15.04 -9.51 15.59
C VAL A 64 -15.71 -9.00 16.87
N ILE A 65 -15.60 -7.69 17.14
CA ILE A 65 -16.25 -7.07 18.31
C ILE A 65 -17.78 -7.14 18.21
N GLN A 66 -18.38 -6.89 17.04
CA GLN A 66 -19.82 -7.05 16.83
C GLN A 66 -20.28 -8.49 17.08
N GLY A 67 -19.51 -9.49 16.64
CA GLY A 67 -19.83 -10.90 16.84
C GLY A 67 -19.83 -11.36 18.30
N MET A 68 -19.01 -10.73 19.16
CA MET A 68 -18.93 -11.07 20.59
C MET A 68 -19.95 -10.34 21.45
N VAL A 69 -20.27 -9.09 21.13
CA VAL A 69 -21.13 -8.22 21.97
C VAL A 69 -22.61 -8.31 21.56
N GLY A 70 -22.93 -8.88 20.39
CA GLY A 70 -24.31 -9.13 19.96
C GLY A 70 -25.16 -7.86 19.72
N MET A 71 -24.55 -6.69 19.81
CA MET A 71 -25.19 -5.39 19.66
C MET A 71 -24.77 -4.81 18.31
N ASN A 72 -25.75 -4.44 17.47
CA ASN A 72 -25.50 -3.78 16.19
C ASN A 72 -25.11 -2.32 16.45
N ILE A 73 -23.87 -2.11 16.89
CA ILE A 73 -23.29 -0.79 17.04
C ILE A 73 -23.18 -0.25 15.61
N GLY A 74 -24.06 0.69 15.23
CA GLY A 74 -24.13 1.32 13.90
C GLY A 74 -22.84 2.04 13.46
N ILE A 75 -21.76 1.89 14.23
CA ILE A 75 -20.38 2.08 13.81
C ILE A 75 -19.99 0.85 12.97
N GLY A 76 -20.49 0.81 11.74
CA GLY A 76 -19.93 -0.10 10.74
C GLY A 76 -18.44 0.20 10.58
N GLY A 77 -17.60 -0.82 10.40
CA GLY A 77 -16.15 -0.66 10.28
C GLY A 77 -15.69 0.37 9.22
N THR A 78 -16.59 0.80 8.34
CA THR A 78 -16.44 1.93 7.41
C THR A 78 -16.39 3.30 8.09
N SER A 79 -17.14 3.55 9.17
CA SER A 79 -17.14 4.84 9.89
C SER A 79 -15.81 5.10 10.61
N LEU A 80 -15.20 4.06 11.18
CA LEU A 80 -13.87 4.10 11.81
C LEU A 80 -12.73 4.32 10.81
N LEU A 81 -12.95 4.01 9.54
CA LEU A 81 -11.97 4.17 8.46
C LEU A 81 -12.02 5.53 7.77
N ILE A 82 -13.12 6.28 7.96
CA ILE A 82 -13.38 7.57 7.29
C ILE A 82 -13.09 8.77 8.22
N VAL A 83 -12.99 8.55 9.54
CA VAL A 83 -12.54 9.56 10.53
C VAL A 83 -11.01 9.66 10.55
#